data_AF-C6PR16-F1
#
_entry.id   AF-C6PR16-F1
#
_cell.length_a   1.000
_cell.length_b   1.000
_cell.length_c   1.000
_cell.angle_alpha   90.00
_cell.angle_beta   90.00
_cell.angle_gamma   90.00
#
_symmetry.space_group_name_H-M   'P 1'
#
loop_
_entity.id
_entity.type
_entity.pdbx_description
1 polymer ?
#
loop_
_entity_poly.entity_id
_entity_poly.type
_entity_poly.pdbx_seq_one_letter_code
_entity_poly.pdbx_strand_id
1 'polypeptide(L)'
;MKVTGIIVEYNPFHNGHLHHIKKSKSLTNCDAIVAVMSGNFVQRGLPAIVDKWTRARMALMNGVDLVIELPLVYSVSSAEFFAGGSISLLNNLGVINNICFGSECGDIETLLYISKILSEEPMNFKKFLKDELNEGFSYPLARSKALLKFLKVNSSKSLHFENIEEILNSSNNILGLEYCKKLVKLNSNILPVTIKREGGNYNSTVFNEQFSSASSIRKYMNNNKNIDILTNYIPQNVYKLLLNLNRNNYHFTFEDEMFPYIKYKYTLYKDSITKLPDVSEGIENRIFKALENTENFNELISHSKTKRYTYTRINRILCQFFLGLENWDTVTLRKEPCPYARILGFNSTGSKVLKAIKENSTIPIYTKLPKDSIPTLSLDIHGTRVYSLLNNGISPNADYLTSPIIIK
;
A
#
# COMPACT_ATOMS: atom_id res chain seq x y z
N MET A 1 27.62 -4.64 -1.00
CA MET A 1 26.45 -4.32 -1.86
C MET A 1 25.47 -3.53 -1.02
N LYS A 2 25.12 -2.31 -1.43
CA LYS A 2 24.15 -1.44 -0.77
C LYS A 2 22.78 -1.61 -1.41
N VAL A 3 21.78 -2.04 -0.65
CA VAL A 3 20.43 -2.34 -1.12
C VAL A 3 19.45 -1.34 -0.54
N THR A 4 18.62 -0.74 -1.40
CA THR A 4 17.54 0.16 -0.99
C THR A 4 16.19 -0.48 -1.25
N GLY A 5 15.37 -0.58 -0.21
CA GLY A 5 13.99 -1.03 -0.25
C GLY A 5 13.04 0.10 -0.67
N ILE A 6 12.03 -0.22 -1.46
CA ILE A 6 10.89 0.66 -1.74
C ILE A 6 9.58 -0.11 -1.53
N ILE A 7 8.54 0.57 -1.06
CA ILE A 7 7.24 -0.03 -0.76
C ILE A 7 6.22 0.59 -1.71
N VAL A 8 5.56 -0.23 -2.53
CA VAL A 8 4.89 0.24 -3.76
C VAL A 8 3.63 -0.56 -4.10
N GLU A 9 2.82 -0.01 -5.00
CA GLU A 9 1.62 -0.70 -5.52
C GLU A 9 1.59 -0.76 -7.05
N TYR A 10 2.15 0.25 -7.73
CA TYR A 10 2.23 0.36 -9.19
C TYR A 10 0.91 0.09 -9.92
N ASN A 11 -0.15 0.83 -9.57
CA ASN A 11 -1.51 0.60 -10.05
C ASN A 11 -2.05 1.72 -11.00
N PRO A 12 -1.59 1.85 -12.26
CA PRO A 12 -0.45 1.17 -12.88
C PRO A 12 0.90 1.86 -12.57
N PHE A 13 2.00 1.31 -13.09
CA PHE A 13 3.29 1.99 -13.08
C PHE A 13 3.24 3.28 -13.94
N HIS A 14 3.87 4.37 -13.49
CA HIS A 14 3.78 5.68 -14.15
C HIS A 14 5.06 6.52 -13.95
N ASN A 15 5.16 7.69 -14.60
CA ASN A 15 6.38 8.51 -14.62
C ASN A 15 6.84 8.96 -13.22
N GLY A 16 5.90 9.27 -12.32
CA GLY A 16 6.23 9.53 -10.91
C GLY A 16 6.91 8.35 -10.20
N HIS A 17 6.55 7.10 -10.50
CA HIS A 17 7.22 5.92 -9.97
C HIS A 17 8.64 5.77 -10.53
N LEU A 18 8.82 6.01 -11.83
CA LEU A 18 10.14 6.01 -12.46
C LEU A 18 11.05 7.09 -11.85
N HIS A 19 10.53 8.29 -11.64
CA HIS A 19 11.24 9.37 -10.98
C HIS A 19 11.66 8.96 -9.56
N HIS A 20 10.73 8.39 -8.78
CA HIS A 20 11.01 7.89 -7.43
C HIS A 20 12.16 6.89 -7.43
N ILE A 21 12.13 5.86 -8.29
CA ILE A 21 13.22 4.85 -8.37
C ILE A 21 14.56 5.50 -8.70
N LYS A 22 14.60 6.37 -9.71
CA LYS A 22 15.84 7.06 -10.12
C LYS A 22 16.40 7.90 -8.96
N LYS A 23 15.54 8.65 -8.28
CA LYS A 23 15.93 9.50 -7.17
C LYS A 23 16.34 8.67 -5.95
N SER A 24 15.68 7.54 -5.66
CA SER A 24 16.09 6.59 -4.62
C SER A 24 17.49 6.07 -4.88
N LYS A 25 17.81 5.67 -6.12
CA LYS A 25 19.16 5.24 -6.50
C LYS A 25 20.19 6.35 -6.27
N SER A 26 19.91 7.56 -6.73
CA SER A 26 20.85 8.70 -6.56
C SER A 26 21.05 9.11 -5.10
N LEU A 27 19.98 9.18 -4.30
CA LEU A 27 20.05 9.66 -2.92
C LEU A 27 20.71 8.65 -2.00
N THR A 28 20.44 7.36 -2.22
CA THR A 28 20.99 6.30 -1.38
C THR A 28 22.31 5.77 -1.90
N ASN A 29 22.74 6.12 -3.11
CA ASN A 29 23.90 5.55 -3.79
C ASN A 29 23.92 4.02 -3.71
N CYS A 30 22.76 3.39 -3.96
CA CYS A 30 22.58 1.95 -3.82
C CYS A 30 22.96 1.20 -5.09
N ASP A 31 23.44 -0.03 -4.92
CA ASP A 31 23.74 -0.96 -6.02
C ASP A 31 22.47 -1.63 -6.57
N ALA A 32 21.43 -1.78 -5.73
CA ALA A 32 20.20 -2.48 -6.07
C ALA A 32 18.96 -1.91 -5.40
N ILE A 33 17.82 -2.01 -6.09
CA ILE A 33 16.48 -1.66 -5.58
C ILE A 33 15.65 -2.93 -5.39
N VAL A 34 15.13 -3.10 -4.18
CA VAL A 34 14.17 -4.16 -3.83
C VAL A 34 12.80 -3.52 -3.60
N ALA A 35 11.79 -3.93 -4.37
CA ALA A 35 10.42 -3.48 -4.19
C ALA A 35 9.61 -4.51 -3.40
N VAL A 36 8.96 -4.07 -2.32
CA VAL A 36 7.85 -4.79 -1.68
C VAL A 36 6.56 -4.23 -2.26
N MET A 37 5.87 -5.03 -3.06
CA MET A 37 4.73 -4.60 -3.86
C MET A 37 3.45 -5.30 -3.42
N SER A 38 2.38 -4.54 -3.22
CA SER A 38 1.03 -5.11 -3.01
C SER A 38 0.69 -6.13 -4.09
N GLY A 39 0.07 -7.25 -3.68
CA GLY A 39 -0.48 -8.27 -4.57
C GLY A 39 -1.67 -7.74 -5.38
N ASN A 40 -2.61 -8.60 -5.76
CA ASN A 40 -3.71 -8.23 -6.67
C ASN A 40 -4.73 -7.22 -6.08
N PHE A 41 -4.63 -6.91 -4.79
CA PHE A 41 -5.41 -5.88 -4.12
C PHE A 41 -4.48 -4.92 -3.39
N VAL A 42 -4.84 -3.63 -3.36
CA VAL A 42 -3.99 -2.54 -2.87
C VAL A 42 -4.52 -1.93 -1.58
N GLN A 43 -3.70 -1.12 -0.90
CA GLN A 43 -3.93 -0.55 0.44
C GLN A 43 -5.17 0.34 0.52
N ARG A 44 -5.55 0.94 -0.59
CA ARG A 44 -6.80 1.71 -0.67
C ARG A 44 -8.06 0.85 -0.72
N GLY A 45 -7.96 -0.47 -0.68
CA GLY A 45 -9.10 -1.38 -0.76
C GLY A 45 -9.66 -1.47 -2.17
N LEU A 46 -8.80 -1.63 -3.17
CA LEU A 46 -9.19 -1.70 -4.58
C LEU A 46 -8.46 -2.87 -5.26
N PRO A 47 -9.03 -3.48 -6.31
CA PRO A 47 -8.28 -4.38 -7.17
C PRO A 47 -7.18 -3.61 -7.93
N ALA A 48 -6.06 -4.26 -8.17
CA ALA A 48 -5.03 -3.73 -9.05
C ALA A 48 -5.49 -3.82 -10.51
N ILE A 49 -5.33 -2.74 -11.30
CA ILE A 49 -5.81 -2.65 -12.69
C ILE A 49 -5.28 -3.76 -13.61
N VAL A 50 -4.08 -4.26 -13.28
CA VAL A 50 -3.50 -5.46 -13.86
C VAL A 50 -2.88 -6.31 -12.75
N ASP A 51 -2.76 -7.60 -13.02
CA ASP A 51 -2.24 -8.60 -12.09
C ASP A 51 -0.82 -8.27 -11.58
N LYS A 52 -0.48 -8.85 -10.43
CA LYS A 52 0.79 -8.63 -9.75
C LYS A 52 2.02 -9.04 -10.56
N TRP A 53 1.94 -10.03 -11.45
CA TRP A 53 3.08 -10.44 -12.27
C TRP A 53 3.34 -9.45 -13.40
N THR A 54 2.28 -8.97 -14.03
CA THR A 54 2.34 -7.88 -15.01
C THR A 54 2.92 -6.61 -14.39
N ARG A 55 2.48 -6.22 -13.18
CA ARG A 55 3.08 -5.08 -12.46
C ARG A 55 4.53 -5.33 -12.04
N ALA A 56 4.89 -6.55 -11.65
CA ALA A 56 6.28 -6.91 -11.36
C ALA A 56 7.16 -6.74 -12.60
N ARG A 57 6.68 -7.17 -13.78
CA ARG A 57 7.36 -6.92 -15.06
C ARG A 57 7.55 -5.42 -15.32
N MET A 58 6.51 -4.60 -15.12
CA MET A 58 6.62 -3.14 -15.28
C MET A 58 7.72 -2.55 -14.37
N ALA A 59 7.79 -3.00 -13.11
CA ALA A 59 8.80 -2.55 -12.16
C ALA A 59 10.23 -2.92 -12.60
N LEU A 60 10.45 -4.18 -12.99
CA LEU A 60 11.76 -4.68 -13.41
C LEU A 60 12.26 -3.98 -14.68
N MET A 61 11.37 -3.68 -15.63
CA MET A 61 11.69 -2.92 -16.85
C MET A 61 12.06 -1.45 -16.59
N ASN A 62 11.85 -0.96 -15.36
CA ASN A 62 12.00 0.44 -14.99
C ASN A 62 12.96 0.64 -13.80
N GLY A 63 13.85 -0.31 -13.56
CA GLY A 63 15.01 -0.14 -12.66
C GLY A 63 14.83 -0.69 -11.25
N VAL A 64 13.74 -1.40 -10.96
CA VAL A 64 13.67 -2.31 -9.80
C VAL A 64 14.45 -3.57 -10.14
N ASP A 65 15.21 -4.10 -9.19
CA ASP A 65 16.07 -5.27 -9.40
C ASP A 65 15.42 -6.55 -8.88
N LEU A 66 14.66 -6.47 -7.78
CA LEU A 66 13.90 -7.58 -7.18
C LEU A 66 12.51 -7.10 -6.74
N VAL A 67 11.47 -7.85 -7.08
CA VAL A 67 10.08 -7.58 -6.67
C VAL A 67 9.60 -8.72 -5.75
N ILE A 68 9.15 -8.35 -4.56
CA ILE A 68 8.63 -9.24 -3.52
C ILE A 68 7.17 -8.86 -3.27
N GLU A 69 6.28 -9.84 -3.22
CA GLU A 69 4.87 -9.62 -2.88
C GLU A 69 4.74 -9.24 -1.39
N LEU A 70 3.98 -8.18 -1.11
CA LEU A 70 3.45 -7.91 0.22
C LEU A 70 2.20 -8.77 0.44
N PRO A 71 2.15 -9.63 1.47
CA PRO A 71 1.00 -10.48 1.70
C PRO A 71 -0.32 -9.71 1.84
N LEU A 72 -1.41 -10.34 1.39
CA LEU A 72 -2.73 -9.77 1.23
C LEU A 72 -3.22 -9.12 2.52
N VAL A 73 -3.03 -9.81 3.65
CA VAL A 73 -3.45 -9.36 4.98
C VAL A 73 -2.85 -8.00 5.37
N TYR A 74 -1.64 -7.68 4.91
CA TYR A 74 -1.01 -6.37 5.11
C TYR A 74 -1.38 -5.40 3.99
N SER A 75 -1.44 -5.88 2.75
CA SER A 75 -1.69 -5.06 1.57
C SER A 75 -3.07 -4.41 1.57
N VAL A 76 -4.10 -5.01 2.20
CA VAL A 76 -5.46 -4.46 2.30
C VAL A 76 -5.77 -4.03 3.75
N SER A 77 -4.84 -3.32 4.37
CA SER A 77 -4.97 -2.82 5.74
C SER A 77 -4.69 -1.32 5.86
N SER A 78 -4.91 -0.74 7.05
CA SER A 78 -4.54 0.65 7.35
C SER A 78 -3.04 0.90 7.17
N ALA A 79 -2.62 2.17 7.13
CA ALA A 79 -1.21 2.56 7.01
C ALA A 79 -0.31 1.89 8.06
N GLU A 80 -0.79 1.74 9.30
CA GLU A 80 -0.05 1.09 10.39
C GLU A 80 0.29 -0.37 10.08
N PHE A 81 -0.69 -1.19 9.68
CA PHE A 81 -0.46 -2.60 9.39
C PHE A 81 0.23 -2.82 8.03
N PHE A 82 -0.04 -1.95 7.06
CA PHE A 82 0.65 -1.95 5.77
C PHE A 82 2.16 -1.69 5.96
N ALA A 83 2.50 -0.66 6.75
CA ALA A 83 3.88 -0.37 7.16
C ALA A 83 4.45 -1.50 8.03
N GLY A 84 3.66 -2.03 8.96
CA GLY A 84 4.02 -3.15 9.82
C GLY A 84 4.52 -4.37 9.04
N GLY A 85 3.72 -4.83 8.06
CA GLY A 85 4.06 -5.97 7.20
C GLY A 85 5.23 -5.69 6.27
N SER A 86 5.21 -4.55 5.58
CA SER A 86 6.25 -4.21 4.59
C SER A 86 7.63 -3.95 5.21
N ILE A 87 7.69 -3.23 6.34
CA ILE A 87 8.95 -2.97 7.05
C ILE A 87 9.46 -4.24 7.74
N SER A 88 8.60 -5.05 8.35
CA SER A 88 9.04 -6.32 8.93
C SER A 88 9.59 -7.28 7.86
N LEU A 89 8.96 -7.33 6.68
CA LEU A 89 9.47 -8.08 5.53
C LEU A 89 10.87 -7.59 5.16
N LEU A 90 11.03 -6.29 4.86
CA LEU A 90 12.33 -5.72 4.45
C LEU A 90 13.42 -5.93 5.51
N ASN A 91 13.08 -5.71 6.79
CA ASN A 91 13.99 -5.92 7.92
C ASN A 91 14.50 -7.37 8.00
N ASN A 92 13.58 -8.33 7.85
CA ASN A 92 13.89 -9.75 7.97
C ASN A 92 14.61 -10.33 6.74
N LEU A 93 14.79 -9.57 5.66
CA LEU A 93 15.67 -9.96 4.55
C LEU A 93 17.16 -9.89 4.91
N GLY A 94 17.54 -9.13 5.96
CA GLY A 94 18.90 -9.04 6.47
C GLY A 94 19.91 -8.29 5.58
N VAL A 95 19.51 -7.80 4.41
CA VAL A 95 20.40 -7.15 3.43
C VAL A 95 20.03 -5.71 3.09
N ILE A 96 18.89 -5.22 3.59
CA ILE A 96 18.40 -3.89 3.27
C ILE A 96 19.16 -2.86 4.10
N ASN A 97 19.73 -1.84 3.43
CA ASN A 97 20.46 -0.76 4.11
C ASN A 97 19.59 0.48 4.28
N ASN A 98 18.76 0.80 3.28
CA ASN A 98 17.90 1.98 3.31
C ASN A 98 16.48 1.60 2.89
N ILE A 99 15.50 2.37 3.36
CA ILE A 99 14.22 2.48 2.65
C ILE A 99 14.09 3.85 2.03
N CYS A 100 13.48 3.94 0.86
CA CYS A 100 13.15 5.21 0.23
C CYS A 100 11.66 5.29 -0.09
N PHE A 101 11.02 6.38 0.35
CA PHE A 101 9.61 6.64 0.11
C PHE A 101 9.39 8.11 -0.29
N GLY A 102 8.29 8.40 -0.97
CA GLY A 102 7.88 9.78 -1.22
C GLY A 102 7.16 10.37 -0.01
N SER A 103 7.29 11.67 0.23
CA SER A 103 6.51 12.38 1.25
C SER A 103 6.16 13.80 0.79
N GLU A 104 5.05 14.34 1.26
CA GLU A 104 4.67 15.73 0.95
C GLU A 104 5.64 16.73 1.62
N CYS A 105 6.14 16.43 2.84
CA CYS A 105 7.06 17.33 3.53
C CYS A 105 8.50 17.31 2.98
N GLY A 106 8.96 16.17 2.47
CA GLY A 106 10.33 16.00 1.99
C GLY A 106 11.43 16.02 3.06
N ASP A 107 11.08 16.02 4.36
CA ASP A 107 12.02 16.10 5.47
C ASP A 107 11.99 14.83 6.32
N ILE A 108 13.07 14.04 6.25
CA ILE A 108 13.18 12.79 6.98
C ILE A 108 13.44 12.99 8.48
N GLU A 109 14.15 14.05 8.88
CA GLU A 109 14.49 14.30 10.28
C GLU A 109 13.22 14.63 11.07
N THR A 110 12.36 15.48 10.49
CA THR A 110 11.03 15.78 11.04
C THR A 110 10.17 14.52 11.16
N LEU A 111 10.11 13.68 10.11
CA LEU A 111 9.32 12.45 10.15
C LEU A 111 9.84 11.47 11.21
N LEU A 112 11.16 11.27 11.32
CA LEU A 112 11.78 10.41 12.32
C LEU A 112 11.49 10.90 13.73
N TYR A 113 11.66 12.20 13.97
CA TYR A 113 11.42 12.79 15.28
C TYR A 113 9.96 12.64 15.73
N ILE A 114 9.01 12.97 14.86
CA ILE A 114 7.59 12.78 15.11
C ILE A 114 7.28 11.29 15.34
N SER A 115 7.83 10.40 14.52
CA SER A 115 7.58 8.95 14.64
C SER A 115 8.09 8.38 15.95
N LYS A 116 9.21 8.87 16.47
CA LYS A 116 9.75 8.48 17.77
C LYS A 116 8.79 8.85 18.91
N ILE A 117 8.30 10.09 18.92
CA ILE A 117 7.31 10.56 19.92
C ILE A 117 6.04 9.71 19.86
N LEU A 118 5.54 9.44 18.65
CA LEU A 118 4.32 8.66 18.43
C LEU A 118 4.52 7.14 18.67
N SER A 119 5.76 6.67 18.74
CA SER A 119 6.10 5.28 19.06
C SER A 119 6.28 5.06 20.55
N GLU A 120 7.04 5.94 21.21
CA GLU A 120 7.38 5.85 22.64
C GLU A 120 6.24 6.38 23.52
N GLU A 121 5.45 7.31 22.99
CA GLU A 121 4.36 8.01 23.67
C GLU A 121 4.76 8.50 25.08
N PRO A 122 5.67 9.48 25.17
CA PRO A 122 6.15 9.99 26.45
C PRO A 122 5.02 10.55 27.31
N MET A 123 5.20 10.53 28.64
CA MET A 123 4.14 10.86 29.61
C MET A 123 3.45 12.20 29.33
N ASN A 124 4.22 13.24 28.99
CA ASN A 124 3.70 14.57 28.66
C ASN A 124 2.83 14.54 27.39
N PHE A 125 3.23 13.80 26.35
CA PHE A 125 2.44 13.63 25.14
C PHE A 125 1.13 12.90 25.45
N LYS A 126 1.17 11.81 26.23
CA LYS A 126 -0.03 11.07 26.66
C LYS A 126 -1.01 11.96 27.43
N LYS A 127 -0.49 12.82 28.31
CA LYS A 127 -1.30 13.79 29.06
C LYS A 127 -1.99 14.75 28.09
N PHE A 128 -1.24 15.40 27.19
CA PHE A 128 -1.83 16.31 26.22
C PHE A 128 -2.85 15.60 25.32
N LEU A 129 -2.59 14.38 24.89
CA LEU A 129 -3.54 13.61 24.08
C LEU A 129 -4.85 13.34 24.85
N LYS A 130 -4.75 12.95 26.13
CA LYS A 130 -5.92 12.73 26.97
C LYS A 130 -6.71 14.03 27.16
N ASP A 131 -6.03 15.15 27.40
CA ASP A 131 -6.68 16.45 27.55
C ASP A 131 -7.44 16.83 26.27
N GLU A 132 -6.82 16.72 25.09
CA GLU A 132 -7.48 17.01 23.81
C GLU A 132 -8.65 16.06 23.49
N LEU A 133 -8.58 14.79 23.90
CA LEU A 133 -9.70 13.85 23.76
C LEU A 133 -10.86 14.20 24.68
N ASN A 134 -10.59 14.66 25.91
CA ASN A 134 -11.62 15.08 26.86
C ASN A 134 -12.37 16.35 26.39
N GLU A 135 -11.73 17.19 25.58
CA GLU A 135 -12.37 18.33 24.88
C GLU A 135 -13.29 17.88 23.73
N GLY A 136 -13.42 16.58 23.48
CA GLY A 136 -14.31 16.02 22.46
C GLY A 136 -13.74 16.03 21.04
N PHE A 137 -12.45 16.34 20.86
CA PHE A 137 -11.82 16.26 19.54
C PHE A 137 -11.72 14.81 19.05
N SER A 138 -11.92 14.59 17.75
CA SER A 138 -11.66 13.28 17.12
C SER A 138 -10.21 12.86 17.34
N TYR A 139 -9.93 11.55 17.44
CA TYR A 139 -8.57 11.05 17.69
C TYR A 139 -7.49 11.64 16.76
N PRO A 140 -7.68 11.74 15.43
CA PRO A 140 -6.67 12.37 14.55
C PRO A 140 -6.40 13.84 14.92
N LEU A 141 -7.44 14.62 15.19
CA LEU A 141 -7.31 16.03 15.57
C LEU A 141 -6.67 16.19 16.96
N ALA A 142 -7.10 15.37 17.92
CA ALA A 142 -6.54 15.34 19.27
C ALA A 142 -5.04 14.99 19.25
N ARG A 143 -4.65 13.98 18.44
CA ARG A 143 -3.25 13.60 18.22
C ARG A 143 -2.42 14.75 17.64
N SER A 144 -2.93 15.46 16.64
CA SER A 144 -2.25 16.62 16.05
C SER A 144 -2.05 17.75 17.05
N LYS A 145 -3.10 18.12 17.80
CA LYS A 145 -3.02 19.16 18.83
C LYS A 145 -2.09 18.79 19.99
N ALA A 146 -2.15 17.54 20.45
CA ALA A 146 -1.28 17.02 21.50
C ALA A 146 0.20 17.03 21.08
N LEU A 147 0.49 16.65 19.83
CA LEU A 147 1.84 16.70 19.29
C LEU A 147 2.35 18.14 19.21
N LEU A 148 1.53 19.08 18.73
CA LEU A 148 1.85 20.51 18.71
C LEU A 148 2.17 21.04 20.11
N LYS A 149 1.34 20.72 21.11
CA LYS A 149 1.58 21.09 22.52
C LYS A 149 2.89 20.49 23.04
N PHE A 150 3.11 19.20 22.80
CA PHE A 150 4.33 18.51 23.20
C PHE A 150 5.58 19.17 22.62
N LEU A 151 5.55 19.50 21.33
CA LEU A 151 6.70 20.08 20.62
C LEU A 151 7.00 21.51 21.08
N LYS A 152 5.98 22.33 21.36
CA LYS A 152 6.16 23.69 21.91
C LYS A 152 6.85 23.68 23.28
N VAL A 153 6.61 22.65 24.10
CA VAL A 153 7.16 22.54 25.45
C VAL A 153 8.57 21.93 25.46
N ASN A 154 8.84 20.98 24.56
CA ASN A 154 10.04 20.13 24.65
C ASN A 154 11.08 20.34 23.53
N SER A 155 10.77 21.09 22.47
CA SER A 155 11.70 21.24 21.34
C SER A 155 12.55 22.50 21.48
N SER A 156 13.87 22.33 21.39
CA SER A 156 14.81 23.42 21.13
C SER A 156 14.46 24.10 19.80
N LYS A 157 14.68 25.42 19.73
CA LYS A 157 14.28 26.36 18.64
C LYS A 157 14.68 25.99 17.18
N SER A 158 15.28 24.83 16.89
CA SER A 158 15.84 24.51 15.58
C SER A 158 14.91 23.76 14.61
N LEU A 159 13.77 23.24 15.04
CA LEU A 159 12.81 22.56 14.14
C LEU A 159 11.57 23.43 13.93
N HIS A 160 11.39 23.92 12.70
CA HIS A 160 10.22 24.69 12.29
C HIS A 160 9.03 23.75 12.07
N PHE A 161 8.19 23.64 13.08
CA PHE A 161 7.02 22.75 13.09
C PHE A 161 5.72 23.44 12.63
N GLU A 162 5.81 24.45 11.77
CA GLU A 162 4.69 25.32 11.41
C GLU A 162 3.54 24.58 10.68
N ASN A 163 3.79 23.38 10.14
CA ASN A 163 2.83 22.61 9.34
C ASN A 163 2.55 21.17 9.86
N ILE A 164 2.60 20.91 11.17
CA ILE A 164 2.35 19.57 11.73
C ILE A 164 1.01 18.96 11.29
N GLU A 165 -0.05 19.76 11.24
CA GLU A 165 -1.36 19.27 10.84
C GLU A 165 -1.34 18.75 9.40
N GLU A 166 -0.65 19.42 8.49
CA GLU A 166 -0.47 18.96 7.11
C GLU A 166 0.37 17.67 7.07
N ILE A 167 1.43 17.59 7.87
CA ILE A 167 2.29 16.40 7.97
C ILE A 167 1.48 15.18 8.44
N LEU A 168 0.63 15.34 9.44
CA LEU A 168 -0.13 14.23 10.01
C LEU A 168 -1.34 13.80 9.19
N ASN A 169 -1.83 14.64 8.28
CA ASN A 169 -3.05 14.38 7.51
C ASN A 169 -2.81 14.02 6.04
N SER A 170 -1.60 14.23 5.53
CA SER A 170 -1.27 13.92 4.13
C SER A 170 -0.87 12.46 3.94
N SER A 171 -1.33 11.88 2.83
CA SER A 171 -1.32 10.42 2.62
C SER A 171 0.08 9.78 2.65
N ASN A 172 1.07 10.41 2.02
CA ASN A 172 2.41 9.83 1.95
C ASN A 172 3.21 10.12 3.21
N ASN A 173 3.00 11.27 3.87
CA ASN A 173 3.54 11.53 5.19
C ASN A 173 3.00 10.55 6.24
N ILE A 174 1.69 10.23 6.24
CA ILE A 174 1.11 9.20 7.13
C ILE A 174 1.83 7.86 6.95
N LEU A 175 2.04 7.42 5.71
CA LEU A 175 2.79 6.19 5.42
C LEU A 175 4.25 6.29 5.89
N GLY A 176 4.93 7.40 5.59
CA GLY A 176 6.30 7.66 6.02
C GLY A 176 6.47 7.61 7.54
N LEU A 177 5.53 8.20 8.28
CA LEU A 177 5.49 8.14 9.74
C LEU A 177 5.31 6.71 10.24
N GLU A 178 4.41 5.92 9.66
CA GLU A 178 4.22 4.53 10.08
C GLU A 178 5.43 3.64 9.71
N TYR A 179 6.12 3.90 8.59
CA TYR A 179 7.38 3.23 8.26
C TYR A 179 8.46 3.54 9.32
N CYS A 180 8.69 4.82 9.61
CA CYS A 180 9.65 5.26 10.62
C CYS A 180 9.28 4.73 12.02
N LYS A 181 8.00 4.77 12.41
CA LYS A 181 7.49 4.20 13.66
C LYS A 181 7.83 2.71 13.76
N LYS A 182 7.63 1.95 12.68
CA LYS A 182 7.93 0.51 12.66
C LYS A 182 9.43 0.23 12.72
N LEU A 183 10.26 1.02 12.03
CA LEU A 183 11.72 0.92 12.13
C LEU A 183 12.22 1.14 13.56
N VAL A 184 11.71 2.18 14.23
CA VAL A 184 12.03 2.46 15.64
C VAL A 184 11.61 1.30 16.54
N LYS A 185 10.37 0.81 16.41
CA LYS A 185 9.88 -0.33 17.23
C LYS A 185 10.69 -1.62 17.04
N LEU A 186 11.24 -1.83 15.85
CA LEU A 186 12.05 -3.01 15.54
C LEU A 186 13.53 -2.84 15.93
N ASN A 187 13.95 -1.65 16.39
CA ASN A 187 15.37 -1.28 16.52
C ASN A 187 16.15 -1.62 15.23
N SER A 188 15.55 -1.32 14.08
CA SER A 188 16.10 -1.68 12.78
C SER A 188 17.29 -0.80 12.42
N ASN A 189 18.32 -1.41 11.80
CA ASN A 189 19.46 -0.68 11.22
C ASN A 189 19.16 -0.07 9.84
N ILE A 190 17.94 -0.27 9.31
CA ILE A 190 17.57 0.29 8.00
C ILE A 190 17.37 1.81 8.14
N LEU A 191 18.09 2.57 7.31
CA LEU A 191 18.02 4.03 7.29
C LEU A 191 16.86 4.50 6.38
N PRO A 192 15.87 5.23 6.90
CA PRO A 192 14.84 5.79 6.05
C PRO A 192 15.34 7.05 5.34
N VAL A 193 14.90 7.25 4.10
CA VAL A 193 15.16 8.44 3.28
C VAL A 193 13.85 8.82 2.60
N THR A 194 13.55 10.12 2.54
CA THR A 194 12.35 10.60 1.84
C THR A 194 12.69 11.45 0.62
N ILE A 195 11.78 11.45 -0.37
CA ILE A 195 11.80 12.33 -1.53
C ILE A 195 10.56 13.22 -1.49
N LYS A 196 10.76 14.54 -1.57
CA LYS A 196 9.65 15.48 -1.71
C LYS A 196 8.88 15.19 -3.00
N ARG A 197 7.57 15.04 -2.90
CA ARG A 197 6.74 14.80 -4.09
C ARG A 197 6.61 16.06 -4.92
N GLU A 198 7.05 16.00 -6.17
CA GLU A 198 6.81 17.03 -7.19
C GLU A 198 5.51 16.69 -7.94
N GLY A 199 4.45 17.49 -7.75
CA GLY A 199 3.20 17.42 -8.51
C GLY A 199 2.03 16.63 -7.91
N GLY A 200 0.83 17.15 -8.17
CA GLY A 200 -0.49 16.51 -8.05
C GLY A 200 -0.88 16.04 -6.66
N ASN A 201 -1.72 16.82 -5.95
CA ASN A 201 -2.45 16.33 -4.78
C ASN A 201 -3.04 14.95 -5.08
N TYR A 202 -2.89 14.00 -4.15
CA TYR A 202 -3.28 12.58 -4.22
C TYR A 202 -4.75 12.33 -4.64
N ASN A 203 -5.56 13.40 -4.71
CA ASN A 203 -6.98 13.44 -5.07
C ASN A 203 -7.30 14.28 -6.34
N SER A 204 -6.30 14.79 -7.07
CA SER A 204 -6.56 15.56 -8.31
C SER A 204 -6.96 14.60 -9.45
N THR A 205 -8.19 14.76 -9.94
CA THR A 205 -8.72 13.97 -11.07
C THR A 205 -8.38 14.56 -12.44
N VAL A 206 -7.62 15.66 -12.44
CA VAL A 206 -7.17 16.40 -13.63
C VAL A 206 -5.74 15.99 -13.95
N PHE A 207 -5.42 15.79 -15.23
CA PHE A 207 -4.06 15.55 -15.68
C PHE A 207 -3.20 16.80 -15.40
N ASN A 208 -2.15 16.65 -14.59
CA ASN A 208 -1.14 17.70 -14.42
C ASN A 208 -0.04 17.58 -15.48
N GLU A 209 0.65 18.68 -15.77
CA GLU A 209 1.55 18.82 -16.92
C GLU A 209 2.79 17.90 -16.91
N GLN A 210 3.17 17.31 -15.76
CA GLN A 210 4.39 16.47 -15.68
C GLN A 210 4.22 15.12 -14.95
N PHE A 211 3.41 15.07 -13.88
CA PHE A 211 3.16 13.84 -13.12
C PHE A 211 1.67 13.69 -12.77
N SER A 212 1.00 12.74 -13.41
CA SER A 212 -0.38 12.38 -13.10
C SER A 212 -0.43 11.28 -12.04
N SER A 213 -1.43 11.34 -11.15
CA SER A 213 -1.62 10.32 -10.11
C SER A 213 -2.08 8.99 -10.72
N ALA A 214 -1.74 7.89 -10.07
CA ALA A 214 -2.26 6.56 -10.41
C ALA A 214 -3.80 6.54 -10.50
N SER A 215 -4.50 7.24 -9.59
CA SER A 215 -5.95 7.35 -9.60
C SER A 215 -6.49 8.05 -10.86
N SER A 216 -5.83 9.12 -11.32
CA SER A 216 -6.23 9.86 -12.53
C SER A 216 -6.05 9.00 -13.78
N ILE A 217 -4.94 8.25 -13.86
CA ILE A 217 -4.66 7.31 -14.96
C ILE A 217 -5.71 6.19 -14.99
N ARG A 218 -6.01 5.57 -13.83
CA ARG A 218 -7.04 4.53 -13.74
C ARG A 218 -8.42 5.04 -14.16
N LYS A 219 -8.82 6.23 -13.67
CA LYS A 219 -10.09 6.85 -14.04
C LYS A 219 -10.19 7.09 -15.54
N TYR A 220 -9.10 7.56 -16.17
CA TYR A 220 -9.05 7.73 -17.61
C TYR A 220 -9.21 6.41 -18.35
N MET A 221 -8.48 5.37 -17.94
CA MET A 221 -8.58 4.03 -18.56
C MET A 221 -9.97 3.42 -18.41
N ASN A 222 -10.67 3.64 -17.29
CA ASN A 222 -12.04 3.15 -17.10
C ASN A 222 -13.02 3.80 -18.07
N ASN A 223 -12.84 5.10 -18.33
CA ASN A 223 -13.79 5.90 -19.09
C ASN A 223 -13.49 5.99 -20.59
N ASN A 224 -12.32 5.51 -21.05
CA ASN A 224 -11.85 5.71 -22.42
C ASN A 224 -11.25 4.43 -22.99
N LYS A 225 -11.67 4.06 -24.21
CA LYS A 225 -11.09 2.94 -24.95
C LYS A 225 -9.71 3.25 -25.53
N ASN A 226 -9.50 4.49 -25.95
CA ASN A 226 -8.20 4.95 -26.44
C ASN A 226 -7.33 5.33 -25.24
N ILE A 227 -6.11 4.79 -25.18
CA ILE A 227 -5.13 5.02 -24.11
C ILE A 227 -3.89 5.79 -24.56
N ASP A 228 -3.88 6.36 -25.77
CA ASP A 228 -2.72 7.00 -26.39
C ASP A 228 -2.22 8.21 -25.60
N ILE A 229 -3.13 8.97 -24.96
CA ILE A 229 -2.73 10.11 -24.11
C ILE A 229 -1.83 9.67 -22.94
N LEU A 230 -1.88 8.38 -22.56
CA LEU A 230 -1.07 7.85 -21.47
C LEU A 230 0.43 7.86 -21.78
N THR A 231 0.85 7.95 -23.06
CA THR A 231 2.28 8.05 -23.42
C THR A 231 3.00 9.21 -22.72
N ASN A 232 2.26 10.25 -22.34
CA ASN A 232 2.80 11.41 -21.62
C ASN A 232 2.99 11.16 -20.11
N TYR A 233 2.31 10.15 -19.55
CA TYR A 233 2.21 9.95 -18.10
C TYR A 233 2.80 8.62 -17.60
N ILE A 234 3.04 7.66 -18.49
CA ILE A 234 3.68 6.39 -18.18
C ILE A 234 4.89 6.14 -19.08
N PRO A 235 5.89 5.36 -18.64
CA PRO A 235 7.04 5.03 -19.48
C PRO A 235 6.61 4.31 -20.77
N GLN A 236 7.33 4.56 -21.87
CA GLN A 236 7.00 3.99 -23.19
C GLN A 236 6.94 2.45 -23.17
N ASN A 237 7.75 1.80 -22.36
CA ASN A 237 7.77 0.35 -22.22
C ASN A 237 6.52 -0.19 -21.48
N VAL A 238 5.97 0.56 -20.52
CA VAL A 238 4.71 0.28 -19.81
C VAL A 238 3.53 0.52 -20.74
N TYR A 239 3.54 1.63 -21.48
CA TYR A 239 2.50 1.92 -22.48
C TYR A 239 2.40 0.80 -23.52
N LYS A 240 3.52 0.36 -24.10
CA LYS A 240 3.54 -0.77 -25.05
C LYS A 240 2.98 -2.05 -24.45
N LEU A 241 3.29 -2.34 -23.17
CA LEU A 241 2.76 -3.50 -22.47
C LEU A 241 1.23 -3.40 -22.28
N LEU A 242 0.72 -2.26 -21.80
CA LEU A 242 -0.72 -2.02 -21.64
C LEU A 242 -1.47 -2.07 -22.98
N LEU A 243 -0.89 -1.50 -24.04
CA LEU A 243 -1.47 -1.54 -25.39
C LEU A 243 -1.54 -2.97 -25.93
N ASN A 244 -0.51 -3.79 -25.68
CA ASN A 244 -0.50 -5.20 -26.07
C ASN A 244 -1.58 -5.98 -25.30
N LEU A 245 -1.70 -5.77 -23.98
CA LEU A 245 -2.76 -6.37 -23.17
C LEU A 245 -4.15 -6.00 -23.70
N ASN A 246 -4.38 -4.71 -23.98
CA ASN A 246 -5.64 -4.24 -24.55
C ASN A 246 -5.97 -4.91 -25.90
N ARG A 247 -4.98 -5.03 -26.80
CA ARG A 247 -5.14 -5.71 -28.10
C ARG A 247 -5.44 -7.20 -27.99
N ASN A 248 -4.97 -7.84 -26.92
CA ASN A 248 -5.23 -9.25 -26.63
C ASN A 248 -6.46 -9.46 -25.75
N ASN A 249 -7.37 -8.47 -25.69
CA ASN A 249 -8.61 -8.52 -24.90
C ASN A 249 -8.38 -8.80 -23.41
N TYR A 250 -7.27 -8.31 -22.84
CA TYR A 250 -7.08 -8.33 -21.40
C TYR A 250 -8.14 -7.49 -20.71
N HIS A 251 -8.78 -8.07 -19.69
CA HIS A 251 -9.78 -7.36 -18.90
C HIS A 251 -9.11 -6.53 -17.80
N PHE A 252 -9.04 -5.20 -17.98
CA PHE A 252 -8.54 -4.30 -16.94
C PHE A 252 -9.58 -4.16 -15.82
N THR A 253 -9.17 -4.41 -14.57
CA THR A 253 -10.12 -4.46 -13.46
C THR A 253 -10.28 -3.11 -12.75
N PHE A 254 -11.52 -2.75 -12.47
CA PHE A 254 -11.90 -1.55 -11.73
C PHE A 254 -12.75 -1.88 -10.50
N GLU A 255 -12.86 -0.91 -9.59
CA GLU A 255 -13.49 -1.10 -8.29
C GLU A 255 -15.00 -1.36 -8.37
N ASP A 256 -15.68 -0.82 -9.39
CA ASP A 256 -17.11 -1.03 -9.61
C ASP A 256 -17.45 -2.52 -9.84
N GLU A 257 -16.51 -3.30 -10.34
CA GLU A 257 -16.71 -4.74 -10.64
C GLU A 257 -16.82 -5.60 -9.38
N MET A 258 -16.38 -5.11 -8.21
CA MET A 258 -16.60 -5.80 -6.94
C MET A 258 -18.07 -5.71 -6.49
N PHE A 259 -18.82 -4.70 -6.96
CA PHE A 259 -20.13 -4.36 -6.42
C PHE A 259 -21.18 -5.48 -6.49
N PRO A 260 -21.36 -6.20 -7.61
CA PRO A 260 -22.33 -7.29 -7.68
C PRO A 260 -22.05 -8.40 -6.66
N TYR A 261 -20.77 -8.73 -6.45
CA TYR A 261 -20.35 -9.75 -5.48
C TYR A 261 -20.56 -9.27 -4.03
N ILE A 262 -20.29 -7.99 -3.76
CA ILE A 262 -20.58 -7.38 -2.45
C ILE A 262 -22.08 -7.42 -2.17
N LYS A 263 -22.93 -7.06 -3.13
CA LYS A 263 -24.40 -7.11 -3.00
C LYS A 263 -24.87 -8.54 -2.76
N TYR A 264 -24.38 -9.50 -3.53
CA TYR A 264 -24.68 -10.92 -3.33
C TYR A 264 -24.31 -11.41 -1.93
N LYS A 265 -23.09 -11.11 -1.47
CA LYS A 265 -22.65 -11.46 -0.12
C LYS A 265 -23.44 -10.76 0.97
N TYR A 266 -23.80 -9.50 0.77
CA TYR A 266 -24.65 -8.77 1.72
C TYR A 266 -26.02 -9.46 1.87
N THR A 267 -26.65 -9.85 0.76
CA THR A 267 -27.95 -10.54 0.79
C THR A 267 -27.91 -11.85 1.60
N LEU A 268 -26.82 -12.62 1.50
CA LEU A 268 -26.72 -13.93 2.15
C LEU A 268 -26.06 -13.91 3.53
N TYR A 269 -25.13 -12.97 3.77
CA TYR A 269 -24.19 -13.02 4.88
C TYR A 269 -23.91 -11.64 5.51
N LYS A 270 -24.85 -10.68 5.46
CA LYS A 270 -24.63 -9.31 5.94
C LYS A 270 -23.91 -9.20 7.29
N ASP A 271 -24.29 -10.02 8.28
CA ASP A 271 -23.78 -9.90 9.65
C ASP A 271 -22.30 -10.29 9.76
N SER A 272 -21.78 -11.07 8.80
CA SER A 272 -20.38 -11.48 8.78
C SER A 272 -19.40 -10.32 8.55
N ILE A 273 -19.86 -9.20 7.97
CA ILE A 273 -19.04 -7.99 7.79
C ILE A 273 -18.49 -7.47 9.13
N THR A 274 -19.22 -7.69 10.23
CA THR A 274 -18.85 -7.20 11.57
C THR A 274 -17.59 -7.86 12.12
N LYS A 275 -17.19 -9.01 11.57
CA LYS A 275 -15.95 -9.70 11.92
C LYS A 275 -14.71 -9.06 11.29
N LEU A 276 -14.89 -8.16 10.32
CA LEU A 276 -13.79 -7.52 9.63
C LEU A 276 -13.08 -6.52 10.53
N PRO A 277 -11.74 -6.45 10.46
CA PRO A 277 -10.95 -5.79 11.47
C PRO A 277 -10.93 -4.25 11.35
N ASP A 278 -11.50 -3.70 10.27
CA ASP A 278 -11.69 -2.26 10.05
C ASP A 278 -13.14 -1.80 10.38
N VAL A 279 -14.04 -2.73 10.70
CA VAL A 279 -15.43 -2.44 11.09
C VAL A 279 -15.49 -2.15 12.58
N SER A 280 -15.89 -0.93 12.93
CA SER A 280 -16.14 -0.52 14.31
C SER A 280 -17.06 0.69 14.34
N GLU A 281 -17.57 1.03 15.53
CA GLU A 281 -18.30 2.27 15.78
C GLU A 281 -19.63 2.39 14.99
N GLY A 282 -20.20 1.29 14.52
CA GLY A 282 -21.47 1.29 13.79
C GLY A 282 -21.35 1.62 12.30
N ILE A 283 -20.13 1.61 11.72
CA ILE A 283 -19.92 1.86 10.29
C ILE A 283 -20.68 0.87 9.40
N GLU A 284 -20.84 -0.37 9.85
CA GLU A 284 -21.61 -1.43 9.19
C GLU A 284 -23.06 -1.01 8.95
N ASN A 285 -23.70 -0.32 9.90
CA ASN A 285 -25.09 0.12 9.74
C ASN A 285 -25.23 1.13 8.59
N ARG A 286 -24.22 1.99 8.40
CA ARG A 286 -24.19 2.92 7.27
C ARG A 286 -23.94 2.19 5.95
N ILE A 287 -23.04 1.22 5.95
CA ILE A 287 -22.76 0.39 4.78
C ILE A 287 -24.01 -0.39 4.37
N PHE A 288 -24.72 -0.99 5.32
CA PHE A 288 -25.98 -1.71 5.07
C PHE A 288 -27.04 -0.80 4.47
N LYS A 289 -27.29 0.37 5.09
CA LYS A 289 -28.23 1.35 4.55
C LYS A 289 -27.83 1.81 3.15
N ALA A 290 -26.54 2.01 2.89
CA ALA A 290 -26.09 2.38 1.55
C ALA A 290 -26.25 1.23 0.55
N LEU A 291 -25.96 -0.02 0.94
CA LEU A 291 -26.15 -1.20 0.08
C LEU A 291 -27.60 -1.42 -0.30
N GLU A 292 -28.55 -1.08 0.56
CA GLU A 292 -30.00 -1.16 0.27
C GLU A 292 -30.45 -0.14 -0.79
N ASN A 293 -29.77 1.02 -0.86
CA ASN A 293 -30.27 2.21 -1.58
C ASN A 293 -29.38 2.67 -2.74
N THR A 294 -28.39 1.86 -3.16
CA THR A 294 -27.44 2.24 -4.21
C THR A 294 -27.29 1.16 -5.27
N GLU A 295 -26.94 1.58 -6.49
CA GLU A 295 -26.82 0.68 -7.66
C GLU A 295 -25.39 0.55 -8.19
N ASN A 296 -24.44 1.33 -7.66
CA ASN A 296 -23.03 1.24 -8.03
C ASN A 296 -22.09 1.50 -6.84
N PHE A 297 -20.83 1.13 -7.01
CA PHE A 297 -19.81 1.19 -5.96
C PHE A 297 -19.52 2.63 -5.53
N ASN A 298 -19.49 3.57 -6.47
CA ASN A 298 -19.24 4.98 -6.18
C ASN A 298 -20.33 5.59 -5.29
N GLU A 299 -21.60 5.32 -5.57
CA GLU A 299 -22.74 5.72 -4.74
C GLU A 299 -22.71 5.06 -3.36
N LEU A 300 -22.41 3.77 -3.30
CA LEU A 300 -22.28 3.03 -2.05
C LEU A 300 -21.29 3.73 -1.10
N ILE A 301 -20.12 4.12 -1.62
CA ILE A 301 -19.12 4.80 -0.80
C ILE A 301 -19.56 6.21 -0.42
N SER A 302 -20.13 6.97 -1.35
CA SER A 302 -20.53 8.36 -1.10
C SER A 302 -21.61 8.45 -0.01
N HIS A 303 -22.57 7.51 0.02
CA HIS A 303 -23.61 7.43 1.03
C HIS A 303 -23.11 6.90 2.39
N SER A 304 -22.10 6.03 2.35
CA SER A 304 -21.47 5.48 3.57
C SER A 304 -20.56 6.50 4.26
N LYS A 305 -19.91 7.37 3.49
CA LYS A 305 -18.90 8.34 3.97
C LYS A 305 -19.46 9.33 4.99
N THR A 306 -18.63 9.66 5.99
CA THR A 306 -18.88 10.75 6.94
C THR A 306 -17.58 11.50 7.22
N LYS A 307 -17.60 12.53 8.08
CA LYS A 307 -16.36 13.13 8.60
C LYS A 307 -15.53 12.14 9.44
N ARG A 308 -16.18 11.16 10.08
CA ARG A 308 -15.54 10.12 10.90
C ARG A 308 -15.00 8.96 10.05
N TYR A 309 -15.72 8.58 9.00
CA TYR A 309 -15.40 7.44 8.15
C TYR A 309 -14.85 7.90 6.81
N THR A 310 -13.54 7.73 6.63
CA THR A 310 -12.86 8.11 5.41
C THR A 310 -13.27 7.19 4.25
N TYR A 311 -13.18 7.73 3.04
CA TYR A 311 -13.41 7.00 1.78
C TYR A 311 -12.57 5.71 1.72
N THR A 312 -11.29 5.79 2.05
CA THR A 312 -10.37 4.64 2.01
C THR A 312 -10.68 3.57 3.05
N ARG A 313 -11.21 3.94 4.23
CA ARG A 313 -11.64 2.95 5.23
C ARG A 313 -12.84 2.15 4.73
N ILE A 314 -13.82 2.82 4.13
CA ILE A 314 -15.01 2.16 3.56
C ILE A 314 -14.59 1.23 2.42
N ASN A 315 -13.74 1.69 1.51
CA ASN A 315 -13.22 0.86 0.42
C ASN A 315 -12.52 -0.39 0.93
N ARG A 316 -11.66 -0.26 1.96
CA ARG A 316 -11.02 -1.43 2.56
C ARG A 316 -12.05 -2.40 3.12
N ILE A 317 -13.04 -1.95 3.90
CA ILE A 317 -14.07 -2.84 4.44
C ILE A 317 -14.79 -3.59 3.31
N LEU A 318 -15.22 -2.87 2.27
CA LEU A 318 -15.91 -3.46 1.12
C LEU A 318 -15.02 -4.46 0.36
N CYS A 319 -13.75 -4.14 0.16
CA CYS A 319 -12.78 -5.03 -0.48
C CYS A 319 -12.47 -6.26 0.38
N GLN A 320 -12.28 -6.09 1.69
CA GLN A 320 -12.08 -7.20 2.63
C GLN A 320 -13.31 -8.12 2.65
N PHE A 321 -14.51 -7.54 2.59
CA PHE A 321 -15.76 -8.30 2.48
C PHE A 321 -15.86 -9.02 1.14
N PHE A 322 -15.54 -8.36 0.01
CA PHE A 322 -15.45 -9.03 -1.30
C PHE A 322 -14.48 -10.22 -1.28
N LEU A 323 -13.32 -10.02 -0.66
CA LEU A 323 -12.28 -11.04 -0.48
C LEU A 323 -12.66 -12.16 0.49
N GLY A 324 -13.76 -12.07 1.25
CA GLY A 324 -14.12 -13.11 2.20
C GLY A 324 -13.21 -13.19 3.42
N LEU A 325 -12.56 -12.07 3.79
CA LEU A 325 -11.60 -12.02 4.90
C LEU A 325 -12.24 -12.20 6.28
N GLU A 326 -13.56 -12.08 6.37
CA GLU A 326 -14.33 -12.35 7.59
C GLU A 326 -14.30 -13.83 8.01
N ASN A 327 -13.82 -14.71 7.14
CA ASN A 327 -13.65 -16.14 7.40
C ASN A 327 -12.23 -16.50 7.91
N TRP A 328 -11.40 -15.49 8.20
CA TRP A 328 -10.01 -15.65 8.61
C TRP A 328 -9.71 -14.81 9.85
N ASP A 329 -8.72 -15.21 10.65
CA ASP A 329 -8.26 -14.41 11.80
C ASP A 329 -7.36 -13.25 11.36
N THR A 330 -7.91 -12.35 10.55
CA THR A 330 -7.19 -11.18 10.04
C THR A 330 -6.86 -10.16 11.14
N VAL A 331 -7.57 -10.19 12.28
CA VAL A 331 -7.29 -9.34 13.45
C VAL A 331 -5.92 -9.65 14.03
N THR A 332 -5.59 -10.94 14.17
CA THR A 332 -4.30 -11.40 14.68
C THR A 332 -3.24 -11.36 13.58
N LEU A 333 -3.52 -11.96 12.41
CA LEU A 333 -2.53 -12.12 11.34
C LEU A 333 -1.91 -10.80 10.87
N ARG A 334 -2.69 -9.70 10.82
CA ARG A 334 -2.17 -8.39 10.39
C ARG A 334 -1.22 -7.72 11.39
N LYS A 335 -1.20 -8.19 12.65
CA LYS A 335 -0.34 -7.67 13.73
C LYS A 335 1.00 -8.40 13.78
N GLU A 336 1.05 -9.64 13.31
CA GLU A 336 2.25 -10.46 13.28
C GLU A 336 3.27 -9.96 12.24
N PRO A 337 4.59 -10.15 12.48
CA PRO A 337 5.62 -9.89 11.47
C PRO A 337 5.38 -10.70 10.19
N CYS A 338 5.80 -10.15 9.05
CA CYS A 338 5.66 -10.85 7.77
C CYS A 338 6.40 -12.19 7.78
N PRO A 339 5.73 -13.33 7.54
CA PRO A 339 6.31 -14.65 7.80
C PRO A 339 7.16 -15.22 6.67
N TYR A 340 7.16 -14.60 5.49
CA TYR A 340 7.94 -15.05 4.33
C TYR A 340 8.22 -13.90 3.35
N ALA A 341 9.17 -14.14 2.43
CA ALA A 341 9.44 -13.28 1.29
C ALA A 341 9.09 -14.02 -0.01
N ARG A 342 7.97 -13.64 -0.64
CA ARG A 342 7.52 -14.26 -1.89
C ARG A 342 7.99 -13.49 -3.11
N ILE A 343 8.79 -14.13 -3.96
CA ILE A 343 9.43 -13.48 -5.11
C ILE A 343 8.48 -13.46 -6.30
N LEU A 344 8.18 -12.27 -6.82
CA LEU A 344 7.38 -12.08 -8.04
C LEU A 344 8.25 -11.94 -9.29
N GLY A 345 9.49 -11.48 -9.15
CA GLY A 345 10.43 -11.40 -10.25
C GLY A 345 11.73 -10.68 -9.91
N PHE A 346 12.74 -10.84 -10.75
CA PHE A 346 14.07 -10.24 -10.57
C PHE A 346 14.84 -10.11 -11.89
N ASN A 347 15.85 -9.25 -11.91
CA ASN A 347 16.84 -9.16 -12.99
C ASN A 347 18.20 -9.75 -12.58
N SER A 348 19.25 -9.59 -13.39
CA SER A 348 20.60 -10.08 -13.07
C SER A 348 21.18 -9.51 -11.77
N THR A 349 20.96 -8.22 -11.48
CA THR A 349 21.31 -7.59 -10.20
C THR A 349 20.48 -8.17 -9.06
N GLY A 350 19.16 -8.29 -9.24
CA GLY A 350 18.25 -8.88 -8.27
C GLY A 350 18.56 -10.33 -7.94
N SER A 351 19.10 -11.09 -8.89
CA SER A 351 19.59 -12.45 -8.63
C SER A 351 20.76 -12.47 -7.65
N LYS A 352 21.65 -11.47 -7.70
CA LYS A 352 22.75 -11.32 -6.73
C LYS A 352 22.21 -10.93 -5.36
N VAL A 353 21.23 -10.01 -5.32
CA VAL A 353 20.51 -9.66 -4.09
C VAL A 353 19.84 -10.89 -3.48
N LEU A 354 19.11 -11.67 -4.28
CA LEU A 354 18.40 -12.86 -3.83
C LEU A 354 19.35 -13.92 -3.23
N LYS A 355 20.57 -14.06 -3.77
CA LYS A 355 21.60 -14.91 -3.17
C LYS A 355 21.98 -14.40 -1.77
N ALA A 356 22.25 -13.11 -1.62
CA ALA A 356 22.57 -12.52 -0.32
C ALA A 356 21.40 -12.64 0.68
N ILE A 357 20.15 -12.48 0.24
CA ILE A 357 18.96 -12.69 1.09
C ILE A 357 18.92 -14.13 1.61
N LYS A 358 19.18 -15.14 0.76
CA LYS A 358 19.19 -16.55 1.18
C LYS A 358 20.22 -16.85 2.28
N GLU A 359 21.31 -16.09 2.34
CA GLU A 359 22.37 -16.27 3.33
C GLU A 359 22.09 -15.53 4.65
N ASN A 360 21.25 -14.47 4.63
CA ASN A 360 21.08 -13.56 5.77
C ASN A 360 19.64 -13.45 6.31
N SER A 361 18.64 -13.95 5.59
CA SER A 361 17.24 -13.76 5.96
C SER A 361 16.82 -14.63 7.14
N THR A 362 16.00 -14.05 8.02
CA THR A 362 15.39 -14.74 9.16
C THR A 362 14.01 -15.33 8.83
N ILE A 363 13.54 -15.16 7.60
CA ILE A 363 12.26 -15.67 7.10
C ILE A 363 12.48 -16.50 5.82
N PRO A 364 11.63 -17.51 5.56
CA PRO A 364 11.74 -18.31 4.34
C PRO A 364 11.46 -17.48 3.08
N ILE A 365 12.14 -17.85 1.99
CA ILE A 365 12.03 -17.19 0.69
C ILE A 365 11.33 -18.14 -0.29
N TYR A 366 10.21 -17.69 -0.86
CA TYR A 366 9.41 -18.49 -1.79
C TYR A 366 9.56 -17.99 -3.21
N THR A 367 10.26 -18.78 -4.03
CA THR A 367 10.25 -18.68 -5.50
C THR A 367 9.23 -19.64 -6.12
N LYS A 368 9.07 -20.81 -5.48
CA LYS A 368 7.96 -21.74 -5.65
C LYS A 368 7.21 -21.83 -4.33
N LEU A 369 5.89 -22.00 -4.40
CA LEU A 369 5.09 -22.14 -3.19
C LEU A 369 5.40 -23.46 -2.46
N PRO A 370 5.45 -23.45 -1.12
CA PRO A 370 5.54 -24.67 -0.32
C PRO A 370 4.26 -25.52 -0.50
N LYS A 371 4.37 -26.82 -0.17
CA LYS A 371 3.21 -27.74 -0.19
C LYS A 371 2.20 -27.38 0.90
N ASP A 372 2.70 -27.13 2.11
CA ASP A 372 1.88 -26.73 3.26
C ASP A 372 1.82 -25.20 3.33
N SER A 373 0.61 -24.64 3.26
CA SER A 373 0.40 -23.20 3.30
C SER A 373 -0.04 -22.74 4.68
N ILE A 374 0.79 -21.91 5.32
CA ILE A 374 0.38 -21.17 6.52
C ILE A 374 -0.77 -20.19 6.18
N PRO A 375 -1.60 -19.78 7.16
CA PRO A 375 -2.80 -18.96 6.90
C PRO A 375 -2.55 -17.71 6.05
N THR A 376 -1.44 -16.98 6.31
CA THR A 376 -1.07 -15.78 5.54
C THR A 376 -0.83 -16.10 4.05
N LEU A 377 -0.18 -17.22 3.74
CA LEU A 377 0.04 -17.64 2.36
C LEU A 377 -1.24 -18.14 1.70
N SER A 378 -2.07 -18.87 2.44
CA SER A 378 -3.39 -19.30 1.98
C SER A 378 -4.27 -18.10 1.60
N LEU A 379 -4.18 -17.01 2.37
CA LEU A 379 -4.83 -15.73 2.05
C LEU A 379 -4.33 -15.11 0.74
N ASP A 380 -3.02 -15.11 0.48
CA ASP A 380 -2.47 -14.59 -0.79
C ASP A 380 -3.00 -15.36 -1.99
N ILE A 381 -3.02 -16.69 -1.89
CA ILE A 381 -3.55 -17.59 -2.94
C ILE A 381 -5.04 -17.35 -3.14
N HIS A 382 -5.79 -17.22 -2.04
CA HIS A 382 -7.20 -16.88 -2.08
C HIS A 382 -7.44 -15.51 -2.74
N GLY A 383 -6.60 -14.53 -2.47
CA GLY A 383 -6.64 -13.22 -3.13
C GLY A 383 -6.55 -13.34 -4.65
N THR A 384 -5.64 -14.14 -5.19
CA THR A 384 -5.57 -14.37 -6.64
C THR A 384 -6.82 -15.09 -7.17
N ARG A 385 -7.36 -16.07 -6.44
CA ARG A 385 -8.62 -16.73 -6.82
C ARG A 385 -9.76 -15.74 -6.91
N VAL A 386 -9.93 -14.88 -5.91
CA VAL A 386 -10.98 -13.86 -5.93
C VAL A 386 -10.72 -12.83 -7.04
N TYR A 387 -9.46 -12.44 -7.29
CA TYR A 387 -9.11 -11.55 -8.40
C TYR A 387 -9.51 -12.12 -9.77
N SER A 388 -9.43 -13.44 -9.96
CA SER A 388 -9.87 -14.09 -11.21
C SER A 388 -11.38 -13.95 -11.51
N LEU A 389 -12.20 -13.62 -10.50
CA LEU A 389 -13.61 -13.29 -10.69
C LEU A 389 -13.80 -11.92 -11.37
N LEU A 390 -12.82 -11.03 -11.22
CA LEU A 390 -12.78 -9.72 -11.87
C LEU A 390 -12.05 -9.81 -13.20
N ASN A 391 -11.00 -10.64 -13.29
CA ASN A 391 -10.21 -10.82 -14.51
C ASN A 391 -10.19 -12.28 -14.96
N ASN A 392 -11.03 -12.60 -15.95
CA ASN A 392 -11.14 -13.94 -16.53
C ASN A 392 -9.87 -14.43 -17.26
N GLY A 393 -8.92 -13.54 -17.58
CA GLY A 393 -7.63 -13.89 -18.16
C GLY A 393 -6.62 -14.44 -17.14
N ILE A 394 -6.92 -14.34 -15.84
CA ILE A 394 -6.07 -14.85 -14.75
C ILE A 394 -6.66 -16.16 -14.23
N SER A 395 -5.86 -17.23 -14.26
CA SER A 395 -6.26 -18.49 -13.65
C SER A 395 -6.44 -18.33 -12.13
N PRO A 396 -7.48 -18.91 -11.51
CA PRO A 396 -7.61 -18.95 -10.05
C PRO A 396 -6.38 -19.60 -9.36
N ASN A 397 -5.65 -20.46 -10.07
CA ASN A 397 -4.44 -21.11 -9.57
C ASN A 397 -3.14 -20.47 -10.10
N ALA A 398 -3.19 -19.24 -10.62
CA ALA A 398 -2.03 -18.56 -11.21
C ALA A 398 -0.81 -18.50 -10.28
N ASP A 399 -1.00 -18.49 -8.95
CA ASP A 399 0.09 -18.55 -7.98
C ASP A 399 0.98 -19.81 -8.08
N TYR A 400 0.43 -20.92 -8.57
CA TYR A 400 1.16 -22.17 -8.79
C TYR A 400 1.68 -22.31 -10.23
N LEU A 401 1.07 -21.61 -11.18
CA LEU A 401 1.32 -21.74 -12.61
C LEU A 401 2.33 -20.71 -13.12
N THR A 402 2.39 -19.55 -12.47
CA THR A 402 3.22 -18.43 -12.91
C THR A 402 4.53 -18.42 -12.13
N SER A 403 5.63 -18.70 -12.83
CA SER A 403 6.98 -18.55 -12.29
C SER A 403 7.35 -17.07 -12.08
N PRO A 404 8.30 -16.75 -11.19
CA PRO A 404 8.81 -15.39 -11.05
C PRO A 404 9.27 -14.82 -12.40
N ILE A 405 8.98 -13.54 -12.65
CA ILE A 405 9.38 -12.86 -13.88
C ILE A 405 10.90 -12.63 -13.87
N ILE A 406 11.59 -13.13 -14.88
CA ILE A 406 13.05 -12.94 -15.03
C ILE A 406 13.30 -12.03 -16.23
N ILE A 407 13.95 -10.89 -15.99
CA ILE A 407 14.44 -9.99 -17.05
C ILE A 407 15.96 -10.15 -17.12
N LYS A 408 16.49 -10.40 -18.32
CA LYS A 408 17.93 -10.57 -18.54
C LYS A 408 18.66 -9.24 -18.45
#